data_AF-A0A970YRU6-F1
#
_entry.id   AF-A0A970YRU6-F1
#
_cell.length_a   1.000
_cell.length_b   1.000
_cell.length_c   1.000
_cell.angle_alpha   90.00
_cell.angle_beta   90.00
_cell.angle_gamma   90.00
#
_symmetry.space_group_name_H-M   'P 1'
#
loop_
_entity.id
_entity.type
_entity.pdbx_description
1 polymer ?
#
loop_
_entity_poly.entity_id
_entity_poly.type
_entity_poly.pdbx_seq_one_letter_code
_entity_poly.pdbx_strand_id
1 'polypeptide(L)'
;MDNILSFIRPELFILVIFLYCVGLFLKLYKGFNKDWMIPYILLGVSFLMTLAYVCIFMDEGFAPPVIVAVIIQSVLIAAVTVFGNELIQQVLRRNE
;
A
#
# COMPACT_ATOMS: atom_id res chain seq x y z
N MET A 1 15.60 -27.14 4.99
CA MET A 1 14.29 -26.87 5.64
C MET A 1 14.00 -25.42 5.34
N ASP A 2 13.19 -25.16 4.32
CA ASP A 2 12.84 -23.80 3.92
C ASP A 2 12.04 -23.13 5.04
N ASN A 3 12.63 -22.08 5.59
CA ASN A 3 12.02 -21.28 6.64
C ASN A 3 10.76 -20.63 6.09
N ILE A 4 9.62 -20.82 6.75
CA ILE A 4 8.33 -20.23 6.35
C ILE A 4 8.37 -18.68 6.28
N LEU A 5 9.41 -18.08 6.87
CA LEU A 5 9.79 -16.67 6.80
C LEU A 5 10.36 -16.23 5.43
N SER A 6 10.69 -17.15 4.52
CA SER A 6 11.12 -16.83 3.15
C SER A 6 9.95 -16.68 2.17
N PHE A 7 8.74 -17.11 2.56
CA PHE A 7 7.55 -17.10 1.69
C PHE A 7 6.85 -15.75 1.64
N ILE A 8 7.08 -14.88 2.63
CA ILE A 8 6.56 -13.52 2.68
C ILE A 8 7.75 -12.64 3.02
N ARG A 9 8.31 -11.96 2.02
CA ARG A 9 9.42 -11.02 2.25
C ARG A 9 8.91 -9.89 3.15
N PRO A 10 9.33 -9.81 4.43
CA PRO A 10 8.81 -8.85 5.41
C PRO A 10 8.92 -7.40 4.95
N GLU A 11 9.79 -7.13 3.98
CA GLU A 11 9.98 -5.82 3.38
C GLU A 11 8.70 -5.21 2.77
N LEU A 12 7.78 -6.00 2.22
CA LEU A 12 6.53 -5.45 1.67
C LEU A 12 5.51 -5.06 2.75
N PHE A 13 5.63 -5.63 3.94
CA PHE A 13 4.77 -5.27 5.06
C PHE A 13 5.06 -3.86 5.58
N ILE A 14 6.32 -3.40 5.49
CA ILE A 14 6.69 -2.02 5.84
C ILE A 14 6.04 -1.00 4.90
N LEU A 15 5.78 -1.40 3.66
CA LEU A 15 5.14 -0.59 2.64
C LEU A 15 3.70 -0.25 3.04
N VAL A 16 3.00 -1.17 3.72
CA VAL A 16 1.66 -0.93 4.28
C VAL A 16 1.68 0.16 5.35
N ILE A 17 2.63 0.10 6.29
CA ILE A 17 2.78 1.08 7.37
C ILE A 17 3.13 2.46 6.80
N PHE A 18 4.07 2.48 5.84
CA PHE A 18 4.45 3.71 5.13
C PHE A 18 3.25 4.33 4.42
N LEU A 19 2.49 3.52 3.68
CA LEU A 19 1.34 3.99 2.91
C LEU A 19 0.21 4.49 3.82
N TYR A 20 0.02 3.87 4.99
CA TYR A 20 -0.90 4.38 6.01
C TYR A 20 -0.49 5.77 6.52
N CYS A 21 0.80 5.97 6.79
CA CYS A 21 1.33 7.27 7.19
C CYS A 21 1.16 8.33 6.10
N VAL A 22 1.39 7.97 4.82
CA VAL A 22 1.14 8.83 3.65
C VAL A 22 -0.34 9.17 3.53
N GLY A 23 -1.24 8.21 3.76
CA GLY A 23 -2.69 8.43 3.74
C GLY A 23 -3.15 9.41 4.82
N LEU A 24 -2.60 9.29 6.03
CA LEU A 24 -2.84 10.24 7.12
C LEU A 24 -2.30 11.63 6.79
N PHE A 25 -1.10 11.72 6.20
CA PHE A 25 -0.49 12.99 5.79
C PHE A 25 -1.32 13.69 4.70
N LEU A 26 -1.81 12.93 3.72
CA LEU A 26 -2.71 13.46 2.68
C LEU A 26 -4.00 14.01 3.29
N LYS A 27 -4.54 13.34 4.31
CA LYS A 27 -5.77 13.77 5.00
C LYS A 27 -5.55 15.04 5.84
N LEU A 28 -4.35 15.22 6.39
CA LEU A 28 -3.97 16.45 7.10
C LEU A 28 -3.79 17.64 6.14
N TYR A 29 -3.50 17.36 4.87
CA TYR A 29 -3.32 18.38 3.85
C TYR A 29 -4.68 18.96 3.42
N LYS A 30 -5.07 20.07 4.07
CA LYS A 30 -6.31 20.85 3.89
C LYS A 30 -6.62 21.32 2.46
N GLY A 31 -5.71 21.11 1.50
CA GLY A 31 -5.90 21.39 0.08
C GLY A 31 -6.70 20.32 -0.67
N PHE A 32 -6.77 19.08 -0.17
CA PHE A 32 -7.57 18.01 -0.78
C PHE A 32 -8.97 17.98 -0.17
N ASN A 33 -9.83 18.91 -0.60
CA ASN A 33 -11.25 18.99 -0.22
C ASN A 33 -12.12 17.83 -0.75
N LYS A 34 -11.51 16.79 -1.30
CA LYS A 34 -12.20 15.68 -1.97
C LYS A 34 -11.59 14.37 -1.51
N ASP A 35 -12.14 13.81 -0.42
CA ASP A 35 -11.71 12.54 0.18
C ASP A 35 -11.64 11.39 -0.84
N TRP A 36 -12.41 11.48 -1.92
CA TRP A 36 -12.39 10.52 -3.03
C TRP A 36 -11.06 10.45 -3.80
N MET A 37 -10.22 11.49 -3.79
CA MET A 37 -8.89 11.46 -4.44
C MET A 37 -7.83 10.70 -3.63
N ILE A 38 -8.00 10.62 -2.31
CA ILE A 38 -7.05 9.96 -1.40
C ILE A 38 -6.79 8.51 -1.85
N PRO A 39 -7.80 7.65 -2.07
CA PRO A 39 -7.56 6.27 -2.49
C PRO A 39 -6.85 6.14 -3.84
N TYR A 40 -7.10 7.04 -4.81
CA TYR A 40 -6.40 7.00 -6.10
C TYR A 40 -4.93 7.36 -5.98
N ILE A 41 -4.61 8.40 -5.19
CA ILE A 41 -3.21 8.78 -4.94
C ILE A 41 -2.50 7.65 -4.21
N LEU A 42 -3.16 7.07 -3.21
CA LEU A 42 -2.60 5.96 -2.44
C LEU A 42 -2.33 4.73 -3.32
N LEU A 43 -3.26 4.41 -4.22
CA LEU A 43 -3.09 3.34 -5.20
C LEU A 43 -1.92 3.61 -6.15
N GLY A 44 -1.82 4.83 -6.69
CA GLY A 44 -0.70 5.23 -7.55
C GLY A 44 0.65 5.14 -6.86
N VAL A 45 0.76 5.65 -5.63
CA VAL A 45 1.99 5.59 -4.82
C VAL A 45 2.36 4.15 -4.50
N SER A 46 1.38 3.32 -4.12
CA SER A 46 1.61 1.90 -3.82
C SER A 46 2.11 1.12 -5.04
N PHE A 47 1.56 1.39 -6.23
CA PHE A 47 1.97 0.77 -7.47
C PHE A 47 3.40 1.17 -7.83
N LEU A 48 3.72 2.47 -7.76
CA LEU A 48 5.05 2.98 -8.09
C LEU A 48 6.11 2.42 -7.14
N MET A 49 5.83 2.37 -5.84
CA MET A 49 6.74 1.80 -4.84
C MET A 49 6.93 0.29 -5.02
N THR A 50 5.85 -0.46 -5.23
CA THR A 50 5.92 -1.92 -5.45
C THR A 50 6.70 -2.24 -6.72
N LEU A 51 6.47 -1.46 -7.79
CA LEU A 51 7.18 -1.61 -9.05
C LEU A 51 8.67 -1.28 -8.92
N ALA A 52 9.01 -0.15 -8.29
CA ALA A 52 10.40 0.22 -8.04
C ALA A 52 11.11 -0.83 -7.17
N TYR A 53 10.44 -1.34 -6.14
CA TYR A 53 10.99 -2.36 -5.27
C TYR A 53 11.30 -3.66 -6.02
N VAL A 54 10.32 -4.21 -6.74
CA VAL A 54 10.48 -5.50 -7.41
C VAL A 54 11.40 -5.40 -8.64
N CYS A 55 11.25 -4.36 -9.46
CA CYS A 55 12.04 -4.23 -10.70
C CYS A 55 13.45 -3.69 -10.47
N ILE A 56 13.67 -2.79 -9.51
CA ILE A 56 14.96 -2.13 -9.29
C ILE A 56 15.72 -2.78 -8.13
N PHE A 57 15.08 -2.96 -6.98
CA PHE A 57 15.78 -3.45 -5.78
C PHE A 57 16.02 -4.96 -5.80
N MET A 58 15.08 -5.73 -6.34
CA MET A 58 15.22 -7.20 -6.43
C MET A 58 15.90 -7.68 -7.70
N ASP A 59 16.14 -6.80 -8.67
CA ASP A 59 16.71 -7.13 -9.99
C ASP A 59 15.96 -8.27 -10.72
N GLU A 60 14.68 -8.52 -10.37
CA GLU A 60 13.86 -9.59 -10.97
C GLU A 60 13.42 -9.25 -12.41
N GLY A 61 13.69 -8.03 -12.87
CA GLY A 61 13.38 -7.55 -14.21
C GLY A 61 11.87 -7.40 -14.46
N PHE A 62 11.51 -7.25 -15.74
CA PHE A 62 10.12 -7.04 -16.19
C PHE A 62 9.50 -8.29 -16.80
N ALA A 63 9.68 -9.45 -16.15
CA ALA A 63 9.07 -10.67 -16.63
C ALA A 63 7.53 -10.64 -16.45
N PRO A 64 6.74 -11.28 -17.34
CA PRO A 64 5.28 -11.33 -17.22
C PRO A 64 4.74 -11.74 -15.84
N PRO A 65 5.27 -12.78 -15.15
CA PRO A 65 4.77 -13.16 -13.82
C PRO A 65 5.07 -12.10 -12.75
N VAL A 66 6.20 -11.38 -12.89
CA VAL A 66 6.63 -10.34 -11.96
C VAL A 66 5.69 -9.14 -12.04
N ILE A 67 5.33 -8.72 -13.26
CA ILE A 67 4.40 -7.59 -13.48
C ILE A 67 3.02 -7.91 -12.86
N VAL A 68 2.52 -9.14 -13.06
CA VAL A 68 1.24 -9.57 -12.47
C VAL A 68 1.33 -9.57 -10.94
N ALA A 69 2.43 -10.06 -10.36
CA ALA A 69 2.65 -10.03 -8.93
C ALA A 69 2.67 -8.60 -8.36
N VAL A 70 3.35 -7.65 -9.03
CA VAL A 70 3.40 -6.23 -8.65
C VAL A 70 2.01 -5.60 -8.66
N ILE A 71 1.19 -5.88 -9.68
CA ILE A 71 -0.18 -5.36 -9.77
C ILE A 71 -1.03 -5.88 -8.61
N ILE A 72 -1.00 -7.20 -8.35
CA ILE A 72 -1.78 -7.79 -7.27
C ILE A 72 -1.32 -7.24 -5.91
N GLN A 73 -0.01 -7.19 -5.67
CA GLN A 73 0.53 -6.71 -4.39
C GLN A 73 0.20 -5.24 -4.14
N SER A 74 0.37 -4.37 -5.14
CA SER A 74 0.06 -2.95 -5.01
C SER A 74 -1.43 -2.69 -4.74
N VAL A 75 -2.34 -3.37 -5.44
CA VAL A 75 -3.79 -3.24 -5.20
C VAL A 75 -4.17 -3.72 -3.80
N LEU A 76 -3.61 -4.83 -3.34
CA LEU A 76 -3.87 -5.34 -1.99
C LEU A 76 -3.36 -4.39 -0.89
N ILE A 77 -2.14 -3.86 -1.03
CA ILE A 77 -1.55 -2.90 -0.09
C ILE A 77 -2.42 -1.63 -0.03
N ALA A 78 -2.82 -1.09 -1.19
CA ALA A 78 -3.70 0.07 -1.25
C ALA A 78 -5.05 -0.20 -0.59
N ALA A 79 -5.69 -1.33 -0.92
CA ALA A 79 -6.98 -1.73 -0.37
C ALA A 79 -6.94 -1.85 1.15
N VAL A 80 -5.95 -2.57 1.71
CA VAL A 80 -5.79 -2.73 3.16
C VAL A 80 -5.59 -1.38 3.84
N THR A 81 -4.82 -0.48 3.23
CA THR A 81 -4.55 0.83 3.81
C THR A 81 -5.81 1.71 3.83
N VAL A 82 -6.56 1.77 2.73
CA VAL A 82 -7.80 2.55 2.63
C VAL A 82 -8.88 1.96 3.54
N PHE A 83 -9.15 0.66 3.45
CA PHE A 83 -10.16 0.00 4.26
C PHE A 83 -9.81 0.02 5.75
N GLY A 84 -8.55 -0.21 6.11
CA GLY A 84 -8.08 -0.12 7.49
C GLY A 84 -8.29 1.28 8.07
N ASN A 85 -7.98 2.33 7.30
CA ASN A 85 -8.22 3.70 7.71
C ASN A 85 -9.73 4.01 7.90
N GLU A 86 -10.59 3.51 7.01
CA GLU A 86 -12.04 3.68 7.16
C GLU A 86 -12.61 2.92 8.36
N LEU A 87 -12.14 1.69 8.62
CA LEU A 87 -12.53 0.91 9.80
C LEU A 87 -12.13 1.62 11.10
N ILE A 88 -10.90 2.14 11.19
CA ILE A 88 -10.43 2.91 12.35
C ILE A 88 -11.33 4.12 12.58
N GLN A 89 -11.62 4.89 11.54
CA GLN A 89 -12.51 6.06 11.64
C GLN A 89 -13.95 5.70 12.05
N GLN A 90 -14.48 4.59 11.55
CA GLN A 90 -15.82 4.12 11.93
C GLN A 90 -15.87 3.70 13.40
N VAL A 91 -14.83 3.04 13.90
CA VAL A 91 -14.73 2.66 15.31
C VAL A 91 -14.59 3.89 16.21
N LEU A 92 -13.76 4.87 15.82
CA LEU A 92 -13.62 6.12 16.56
C LEU A 92 -14.94 6.91 16.64
N ARG A 93 -15.63 7.09 15.51
CA ARG A 93 -16.94 7.78 15.49
C ARG A 93 -18.05 7.05 16.27
N ARG A 94 -17.92 5.74 16.50
CA ARG A 94 -18.89 4.96 17.28
C ARG A 94 -18.70 5.12 18.79
N ASN A 95 -17.52 5.55 19.23
CA ASN A 95 -17.18 5.74 20.63
C ASN A 95 -17.36 7.19 21.11
N GLU A 96 -17.83 8.09 20.24
CA GLU A 96 -18.31 9.44 20.56
C GLU A 96 -19.84 9.44 20.67
#